data_AF-A0A951LN09-F1
#
_entry.id   AF-A0A951LN09-F1
#
_cell.length_a   1.000
_cell.length_b   1.000
_cell.length_c   1.000
_cell.angle_alpha   90.00
_cell.angle_beta   90.00
_cell.angle_gamma   90.00
#
_symmetry.space_group_name_H-M   'P 1'
#
loop_
_entity.id
_entity.type
_entity.pdbx_description
1 polymer ?
#
loop_
_entity_poly.entity_id
_entity_poly.type
_entity_poly.pdbx_seq_one_letter_code
_entity_poly.pdbx_strand_id
1 'polypeptide(L)'
;MTAGLKARLLGLVLLAIGVGFAWFFAWRPLADAQAGVQQISFPTKVFFVTPLAIVFGLALLIGGAPAHALIGGPPRTRQQHLLVWPLFAAALALGGLAYYWYEAKLHALGYLGS
;
A
#
# COMPACT_ATOMS: atom_id res chain seq x y z
N MET A 1 -13.81 -8.57 22.91
CA MET A 1 -12.98 -8.91 21.73
C MET A 1 -11.55 -9.16 22.16
N THR A 2 -10.95 -10.29 21.75
CA THR A 2 -9.55 -10.61 22.06
C THR A 2 -8.60 -9.65 21.34
N ALA A 3 -7.39 -9.44 21.88
CA ALA A 3 -6.37 -8.60 21.25
C ALA A 3 -6.05 -9.05 19.82
N GLY A 4 -6.09 -10.37 19.57
CA GLY A 4 -5.88 -10.94 18.25
C GLY A 4 -6.96 -10.55 17.24
N LEU A 5 -8.25 -10.60 17.64
CA LEU A 5 -9.34 -10.19 16.76
C LEU A 5 -9.27 -8.70 16.43
N LYS A 6 -8.94 -7.84 17.41
CA LYS A 6 -8.77 -6.40 17.18
C LYS A 6 -7.65 -6.11 16.18
N ALA A 7 -6.50 -6.78 16.31
CA ALA A 7 -5.38 -6.65 15.39
C ALA A 7 -5.75 -7.06 13.96
N ARG A 8 -6.47 -8.18 13.81
CA ARG A 8 -6.91 -8.65 12.49
C ARG A 8 -7.90 -7.71 11.83
N LEU A 9 -8.84 -7.15 12.59
CA LEU A 9 -9.78 -6.15 12.08
C LEU A 9 -9.06 -4.86 11.66
N LEU A 10 -8.08 -4.41 12.44
CA LEU A 10 -7.23 -3.28 12.03
C LEU A 10 -6.49 -3.60 10.72
N GLY A 11 -5.95 -4.81 10.59
CA GLY A 11 -5.33 -5.27 9.34
C GLY A 11 -6.30 -5.27 8.16
N LEU A 12 -7.53 -5.72 8.37
CA LEU A 12 -8.59 -5.73 7.36
C LEU A 12 -9.00 -4.31 6.94
N VAL A 13 -9.10 -3.39 7.90
CA VAL A 13 -9.38 -1.96 7.61
C VAL A 13 -8.24 -1.35 6.80
N LEU A 14 -6.98 -1.60 7.16
CA LEU A 14 -5.82 -1.12 6.39
C LEU A 14 -5.81 -1.68 4.97
N LEU A 15 -6.14 -2.96 4.80
CA LEU A 15 -6.26 -3.57 3.48
C LEU A 15 -7.37 -2.94 2.65
N ALA A 16 -8.54 -2.72 3.24
CA ALA A 16 -9.66 -2.06 2.58
C ALA A 16 -9.27 -0.64 2.13
N ILE A 17 -8.55 0.11 2.96
CA ILE A 17 -8.03 1.44 2.62
C ILE A 17 -7.02 1.36 1.48
N GLY A 18 -6.06 0.43 1.54
CA GLY A 18 -5.06 0.24 0.47
C GLY A 18 -5.71 -0.11 -0.87
N VAL A 19 -6.65 -1.06 -0.88
CA VAL A 19 -7.40 -1.42 -2.09
C VAL A 19 -8.26 -0.26 -2.59
N GLY A 20 -8.91 0.47 -1.69
CA GLY A 20 -9.69 1.66 -2.03
C GLY A 20 -8.84 2.74 -2.70
N PHE A 21 -7.62 3.00 -2.19
CA PHE A 21 -6.70 3.96 -2.79
C PHE A 21 -6.19 3.49 -4.17
N ALA A 22 -5.79 2.22 -4.30
CA ALA A 22 -5.39 1.66 -5.60
C ALA A 22 -6.52 1.80 -6.63
N TRP A 23 -7.76 1.46 -6.23
CA TRP A 23 -8.91 1.52 -7.12
C TRP A 23 -9.21 2.96 -7.56
N PHE A 24 -9.33 3.88 -6.60
CA PHE A 24 -9.80 5.24 -6.89
C PHE A 24 -8.73 6.12 -7.56
N PHE A 25 -7.46 5.95 -7.21
CA PHE A 25 -6.41 6.87 -7.64
C PHE A 25 -5.38 6.26 -8.60
N ALA A 26 -5.37 4.94 -8.80
CA ALA A 26 -4.55 4.31 -9.86
C ALA A 26 -5.45 3.71 -10.94
N TRP A 27 -6.40 2.84 -10.59
CA TRP A 27 -7.20 2.15 -11.60
C TRP A 27 -8.09 3.10 -12.40
N ARG A 28 -8.80 4.01 -11.73
CA ARG A 28 -9.71 4.95 -12.40
C ARG A 28 -8.99 5.90 -13.37
N PRO A 29 -7.89 6.60 -12.99
CA PRO A 29 -7.19 7.45 -13.95
C PRO A 29 -6.57 6.67 -15.11
N LEU A 30 -6.18 5.39 -14.91
CA LEU A 30 -5.74 4.52 -16.00
C LEU A 30 -6.88 4.15 -16.95
N ALA A 31 -8.07 3.90 -16.44
CA ALA A 31 -9.25 3.66 -17.27
C ALA A 31 -9.62 4.91 -18.08
N ASP A 32 -9.54 6.10 -17.47
CA ASP A 32 -9.73 7.38 -18.16
C ASP A 32 -8.65 7.61 -19.24
N ALA A 33 -7.41 7.17 -18.99
CA ALA A 33 -6.33 7.15 -19.99
C ALA A 33 -6.70 6.33 -21.23
N GLN A 34 -7.21 5.13 -20.98
CA GLN A 34 -7.60 4.20 -22.04
C GLN A 34 -8.80 4.71 -22.83
N ALA A 35 -9.64 5.55 -22.22
CA ALA A 35 -10.74 6.23 -22.87
C ALA A 35 -10.32 7.49 -23.67
N GLY A 36 -9.03 7.86 -23.65
CA GLY A 36 -8.50 8.98 -24.44
C GLY A 36 -8.71 10.37 -23.82
N VAL A 37 -8.91 10.46 -22.49
CA VAL A 37 -9.07 11.75 -21.80
C VAL A 37 -7.77 12.56 -21.87
N GLN A 38 -7.80 13.81 -22.34
CA GLN A 38 -6.59 14.56 -22.70
C GLN A 38 -5.63 14.87 -21.54
N GLN A 39 -6.08 14.87 -20.27
CA GLN A 39 -5.24 15.14 -19.11
C GLN A 39 -5.53 14.15 -17.99
N ILE A 40 -4.46 13.57 -17.45
CA ILE A 40 -4.55 12.60 -16.35
C ILE A 40 -3.69 13.14 -15.22
N SER A 41 -4.33 13.39 -14.09
CA SER A 41 -3.64 13.74 -12.86
C SER A 41 -3.88 12.63 -11.85
N PHE A 42 -2.79 12.13 -11.26
CA PHE A 42 -2.85 11.17 -10.17
C PHE A 42 -1.84 11.55 -9.09
N PRO A 43 -2.17 11.37 -7.80
CA PRO A 43 -1.23 11.68 -6.73
C PRO A 43 -0.18 10.57 -6.60
N THR A 44 1.09 10.87 -6.90
CA THR A 44 2.23 9.93 -6.75
C THR A 44 2.30 9.28 -5.37
N LYS A 45 1.85 10.00 -4.33
CA LYS A 45 1.78 9.51 -2.95
C LYS A 45 0.97 8.22 -2.80
N VAL A 46 0.03 7.94 -3.70
CA VAL A 46 -0.77 6.71 -3.68
C VAL A 46 0.09 5.47 -3.85
N PHE A 47 1.14 5.54 -4.67
CA PHE A 47 2.09 4.44 -4.86
C PHE A 47 2.99 4.20 -3.65
N PHE A 48 2.96 5.08 -2.66
CA PHE A 48 3.65 4.86 -1.39
C PHE A 48 2.69 4.42 -0.28
N VAL A 49 1.56 5.11 -0.14
CA VAL A 49 0.57 4.85 0.92
C VAL A 49 -0.12 3.50 0.72
N THR A 50 -0.47 3.16 -0.52
CA THR A 50 -1.19 1.93 -0.84
C THR A 50 -0.40 0.66 -0.51
N PRO A 51 0.83 0.47 -1.00
CA PRO A 51 1.60 -0.74 -0.67
C PRO A 51 1.96 -0.80 0.82
N LEU A 52 2.18 0.34 1.50
CA LEU A 52 2.33 0.34 2.94
C LEU A 52 1.07 -0.17 3.64
N ALA A 53 -0.10 0.35 3.29
CA ALA A 53 -1.36 -0.08 3.88
C ALA A 53 -1.62 -1.59 3.62
N ILE A 54 -1.30 -2.08 2.42
CA ILE A 54 -1.45 -3.50 2.07
C ILE A 54 -0.47 -4.37 2.86
N VAL A 55 0.82 -4.05 2.88
CA VAL A 55 1.84 -4.88 3.55
C VAL A 55 1.60 -4.92 5.06
N PHE A 56 1.38 -3.77 5.70
CA PHE A 56 1.10 -3.72 7.13
C PHE A 56 -0.28 -4.31 7.46
N GLY A 57 -1.28 -4.11 6.59
CA GLY A 57 -2.59 -4.71 6.72
C GLY A 57 -2.55 -6.24 6.67
N LEU A 58 -1.83 -6.83 5.71
CA LEU A 58 -1.59 -8.27 5.62
C LEU A 58 -0.84 -8.81 6.84
N ALA A 59 0.22 -8.11 7.29
CA ALA A 59 0.99 -8.52 8.46
C ALA A 59 0.11 -8.60 9.72
N LEU A 60 -0.78 -7.63 9.93
CA LEU A 60 -1.73 -7.61 11.05
C LEU A 60 -2.86 -8.63 10.89
N LEU A 61 -3.38 -8.82 9.67
CA LEU A 61 -4.45 -9.76 9.38
C LEU A 61 -4.00 -11.22 9.60
N ILE A 62 -2.79 -11.56 9.15
CA ILE A 62 -2.23 -12.90 9.29
C ILE A 62 -1.68 -13.10 10.70
N GLY A 63 -0.83 -12.19 11.16
CA GLY A 63 -0.08 -12.35 12.40
C GLY A 63 -0.84 -11.98 13.67
N GLY A 64 -1.97 -11.27 13.59
CA GLY A 64 -2.84 -10.97 14.73
C GLY A 64 -2.13 -10.19 15.86
N ALA A 65 -2.37 -10.60 17.11
CA ALA A 65 -1.81 -9.90 18.28
C ALA A 65 -0.27 -9.90 18.33
N PRO A 66 0.45 -11.00 18.01
CA PRO A 66 1.91 -10.99 17.89
C PRO A 66 2.42 -9.94 16.91
N ALA A 67 1.87 -9.89 15.69
CA ALA A 67 2.26 -8.89 14.70
C ALA A 67 1.96 -7.46 15.19
N HIS A 68 0.81 -7.26 15.82
CA HIS A 68 0.46 -5.96 16.39
C HIS A 68 1.43 -5.50 17.47
N ALA A 69 1.85 -6.39 18.38
CA ALA A 69 2.83 -6.07 19.41
C ALA A 69 4.25 -5.83 18.85
N LEU A 70 4.59 -6.49 17.74
CA LEU A 70 5.89 -6.33 17.08
C LEU A 70 5.97 -5.04 16.26
N ILE A 71 4.86 -4.63 15.66
CA ILE A 71 4.74 -3.41 14.85
C ILE A 71 4.47 -2.17 15.73
N GLY A 72 3.68 -2.32 16.80
CA GLY A 72 3.23 -1.25 17.68
C GLY A 72 3.44 -1.58 19.16
N GLY A 73 4.25 -0.76 19.85
CA GLY A 73 4.45 -0.84 21.29
C GLY A 73 5.75 -0.19 21.75
N PRO A 74 5.74 0.70 22.76
CA PRO A 74 6.94 1.10 23.47
C PRO A 74 7.29 0.08 24.58
N PRO A 75 8.58 -0.16 24.87
CA PRO A 75 9.76 0.36 24.18
C PRO A 75 10.10 -0.46 22.92
N ARG A 76 10.55 0.21 21.85
CA ARG A 76 11.01 -0.44 20.62
C ARG A 76 12.31 -1.19 20.86
N THR A 77 12.21 -2.49 21.06
CA THR A 77 13.38 -3.38 21.12
C THR A 77 14.05 -3.47 19.76
N ARG A 78 15.34 -3.81 19.73
CA ARG A 78 16.11 -4.03 18.49
C ARG A 78 15.41 -5.06 17.58
N GLN A 79 14.76 -6.08 18.16
CA GLN A 79 13.99 -7.09 17.42
C GLN A 79 12.77 -6.51 16.71
N GLN A 80 12.04 -5.56 17.32
CA GLN A 80 10.91 -4.90 16.65
C GLN A 80 11.36 -4.08 15.45
N HIS A 81 12.50 -3.38 15.55
CA HIS A 81 13.09 -2.67 14.41
C HIS A 81 13.47 -3.63 13.27
N LEU A 82 14.07 -4.78 13.59
CA LEU A 82 14.48 -5.77 12.58
C LEU A 82 13.29 -6.38 11.81
N LEU A 83 12.08 -6.39 12.37
CA LEU A 83 10.88 -6.88 11.69
C LEU A 83 10.14 -5.80 10.90
N VAL A 84 10.18 -4.55 11.36
CA VAL A 84 9.54 -3.42 10.68
C VAL A 84 10.28 -3.05 9.39
N TRP A 85 11.62 -3.11 9.38
CA TRP A 85 12.42 -2.77 8.20
C TRP A 85 12.12 -3.63 6.96
N PRO A 86 12.03 -4.97 7.06
CA PRO A 86 11.60 -5.83 5.95
C PRO A 86 10.21 -5.48 5.43
N LEU A 87 9.25 -5.14 6.30
CA LEU A 87 7.91 -4.73 5.89
C LEU A 87 7.95 -3.41 5.11
N PHE A 88 8.75 -2.43 5.58
CA PHE A 88 8.97 -1.20 4.84
C PHE A 88 9.67 -1.43 3.50
N ALA A 89 10.71 -2.26 3.46
CA ALA A 89 11.41 -2.60 2.23
C ALA A 89 10.48 -3.28 1.22
N ALA A 90 9.63 -4.20 1.68
CA ALA A 90 8.63 -4.85 0.85
C ALA A 90 7.60 -3.85 0.31
N ALA A 91 7.11 -2.93 1.15
CA ALA A 91 6.19 -1.89 0.72
C ALA A 91 6.82 -0.92 -0.29
N LEU A 92 8.07 -0.52 -0.08
CA LEU A 92 8.82 0.32 -1.02
C LEU A 92 9.03 -0.37 -2.36
N ALA A 93 9.42 -1.65 -2.35
CA ALA A 93 9.60 -2.44 -3.56
C ALA A 93 8.29 -2.58 -4.34
N LEU A 94 7.19 -2.91 -3.65
CA LEU A 94 5.86 -2.99 -4.25
C LEU A 94 5.40 -1.64 -4.81
N GLY A 95 5.64 -0.55 -4.10
CA GLY A 95 5.30 0.80 -4.55
C GLY A 95 6.08 1.24 -5.78
N GLY A 96 7.40 1.05 -5.77
CA GLY A 96 8.26 1.35 -6.92
C GLY A 96 7.90 0.52 -8.14
N LEU A 97 7.66 -0.79 -7.97
CA LEU A 97 7.23 -1.66 -9.07
C LEU A 97 5.86 -1.25 -9.61
N ALA A 98 4.90 -0.95 -8.73
CA ALA A 98 3.57 -0.51 -9.14
C ALA A 98 3.63 0.83 -9.89
N TYR A 99 4.44 1.77 -9.40
CA TYR A 99 4.64 3.07 -10.06
C TYR A 99 5.28 2.90 -11.45
N TYR A 100 6.38 2.13 -11.53
CA TYR A 100 7.06 1.89 -12.80
C TYR A 100 6.15 1.20 -13.82
N TRP A 101 5.39 0.18 -13.39
CA TRP A 101 4.40 -0.47 -14.24
C TRP A 101 3.31 0.49 -14.71
N TYR A 102 2.85 1.36 -13.81
CA TYR A 102 1.80 2.33 -14.10
C TYR A 102 2.25 3.41 -15.09
N GLU A 103 3.44 3.98 -14.88
CA GLU A 103 4.06 4.94 -15.79
C GLU A 103 4.28 4.33 -17.17
N ALA A 104 4.80 3.09 -17.25
CA ALA A 104 4.96 2.38 -18.52
C ALA A 104 3.64 2.21 -19.27
N LYS A 105 2.53 1.96 -18.56
CA LYS A 105 1.18 1.87 -19.16
C LYS A 105 0.70 3.22 -19.69
N LEU A 106 0.92 4.31 -18.96
CA LEU A 106 0.55 5.65 -19.40
C LEU A 106 1.38 6.10 -20.60
N HIS A 107 2.68 5.82 -20.60
CA HIS A 107 3.57 6.13 -21.72
C HIS A 107 3.17 5.37 -22.99
N ALA A 108 2.76 4.10 -22.85
CA ALA A 108 2.22 3.32 -23.98
C ALA A 108 0.92 3.91 -24.56
N LEU A 109 0.18 4.70 -23.77
CA LEU A 109 -1.04 5.39 -24.19
C LEU A 109 -0.77 6.84 -24.67
N GLY A 110 0.49 7.27 -24.72
CA GLY A 110 0.88 8.60 -25.21
C GLY A 110 0.89 9.71 -24.15
N TYR A 111 0.68 9.36 -22.87
CA TYR A 111 0.79 10.30 -21.76
C TYR A 111 2.23 10.33 -21.25
N LEU A 112 2.84 11.51 -21.21
CA LEU A 112 4.11 11.73 -20.53
C LEU A 112 3.80 11.91 -19.04
N GLY A 113 4.48 11.15 -18.17
CA GLY A 113 4.29 11.20 -16.72
C GLY A 113 4.25 12.64 -16.18
N SER A 114 3.35 12.87 -15.21
CA SER A 114 3.13 14.15 -14.53
C SER A 114 4.39 14.70 -13.85
#